data_AF-A0A8H2XLA3-F1
#
_entry.id   AF-A0A8H2XLA3-F1
#
_cell.length_a   1.000
_cell.length_b   1.000
_cell.length_c   1.000
_cell.angle_alpha   90.00
_cell.angle_beta   90.00
_cell.angle_gamma   90.00
#
_symmetry.space_group_name_H-M   'P 1'
#
loop_
_entity.id
_entity.type
_entity.pdbx_description
1 polymer ?
#
loop_
_entity_poly.entity_id
_entity_poly.type
_entity_poly.pdbx_seq_one_letter_code
_entity_poly.pdbx_strand_id
1 'polypeptide(L)'
;MAYRNLGSVFLGDRVQHIQSTMTHIPISPPPTGESPASLAPNAEGSLDGHTDEVSSQVPESEHAADEEQEKNQEHEQEQEQEQEQEQEQVDGEGEDVQVEPIAKEDVSDAPPTTRPESKDAPSLDTLMTANPVSVSPELMLELRLRWLEALVLGIDKDGNAAAPREQDMAGGTLARKLNQSQRALDDVVKTNDGLRKFMGVYNQNAHLLTPAFAHGLTPSETTSVSDLEALLLESEVDIRAADRDLREIADLESRGVLNAGKLPGHEPLQPRVDALIQAHLEDLTKFESLEERIGVLISDYSSHVNGLSELFVAWDIALGHAEVEVSRIERARKRAKETSFD
;
A
#
# COMPACT_ATOMS: atom_id res chain seq x y z
N MET A 1 -17.37 35.55 -23.22
CA MET A 1 -16.71 34.24 -23.41
C MET A 1 -16.67 33.58 -22.05
N ALA A 2 -17.52 32.58 -21.85
CA ALA A 2 -17.70 31.90 -20.58
C ALA A 2 -16.80 30.66 -20.54
N TYR A 3 -15.93 30.57 -19.54
CA TYR A 3 -15.19 29.35 -19.24
C TYR A 3 -16.10 28.44 -18.41
N ARG A 4 -16.44 27.28 -18.98
CA ARG A 4 -17.14 26.20 -18.27
C ARG A 4 -16.10 25.38 -17.54
N ASN A 5 -16.21 25.33 -16.21
CA ASN A 5 -15.51 24.39 -15.35
C ASN A 5 -16.01 22.97 -15.67
N LEU A 6 -15.11 22.10 -16.12
CA LEU A 6 -15.34 20.66 -16.19
C LEU A 6 -15.06 20.09 -14.80
N GLY A 7 -16.10 19.55 -14.19
CA GLY A 7 -16.04 18.87 -12.90
C GLY A 7 -15.17 17.62 -13.00
N SER A 8 -14.30 17.50 -12.00
CA SER A 8 -13.59 16.27 -11.63
C SER A 8 -14.62 15.20 -11.30
N VAL A 9 -14.72 14.18 -12.16
CA VAL A 9 -15.46 12.95 -11.87
C VAL A 9 -14.52 12.07 -11.06
N PHE A 10 -14.89 11.89 -9.79
CA PHE A 10 -14.36 10.88 -8.88
C PHE A 10 -14.25 9.52 -9.59
N LEU A 11 -13.02 9.03 -9.80
CA LEU A 11 -12.79 7.58 -9.93
C LEU A 11 -12.84 7.01 -8.52
N GLY A 12 -13.99 6.45 -8.15
CA GLY A 12 -14.10 5.55 -7.02
C GLY A 12 -13.33 4.27 -7.32
N ASP A 13 -12.21 4.11 -6.63
CA ASP A 13 -11.38 2.93 -6.61
C ASP A 13 -12.14 1.78 -5.93
N ARG A 14 -12.91 1.03 -6.71
CA ARG A 14 -13.66 -0.13 -6.22
C ARG A 14 -12.78 -1.36 -6.38
N VAL A 15 -11.89 -1.56 -5.40
CA VAL A 15 -11.14 -2.81 -5.22
C VAL A 15 -12.16 -3.91 -4.88
N GLN A 16 -12.64 -4.62 -5.89
CA GLN A 16 -13.36 -5.87 -5.67
C GLN A 16 -12.35 -6.93 -5.25
N HIS A 17 -12.40 -7.33 -3.99
CA HIS A 17 -11.81 -8.57 -3.50
C HIS A 17 -12.51 -9.75 -4.20
N ILE A 18 -12.00 -10.15 -5.35
CA ILE A 18 -12.33 -11.45 -5.94
C ILE A 18 -11.54 -12.49 -5.14
N GLN A 19 -12.19 -13.10 -4.15
CA GLN A 19 -11.74 -14.38 -3.61
C GLN A 19 -11.79 -15.42 -4.73
N SER A 20 -10.67 -15.57 -5.44
CA SER A 20 -10.47 -16.65 -6.39
C SER A 20 -10.35 -17.94 -5.61
N THR A 21 -11.46 -18.67 -5.50
CA THR A 21 -11.46 -20.08 -5.12
C THR A 21 -10.74 -20.83 -6.22
N MET A 22 -9.49 -21.22 -5.95
CA MET A 22 -8.71 -22.12 -6.80
C MET A 22 -9.45 -23.46 -6.91
N THR A 23 -10.28 -23.60 -7.94
CA THR A 23 -10.70 -24.91 -8.43
C THR A 23 -9.51 -25.52 -9.15
N HIS A 24 -8.96 -26.59 -8.58
CA HIS A 24 -7.90 -27.38 -9.19
C HIS A 24 -8.39 -27.94 -10.53
N ILE A 25 -7.96 -27.34 -11.63
CA ILE A 25 -8.06 -27.93 -12.95
C ILE A 25 -7.03 -29.07 -13.00
N PRO A 26 -7.43 -30.34 -13.18
CA PRO A 26 -6.48 -31.42 -13.37
C PRO A 26 -5.78 -31.22 -14.72
N ILE A 27 -4.51 -30.84 -14.66
CA ILE A 27 -3.63 -30.77 -15.84
C ILE A 27 -3.44 -32.21 -16.34
N SER A 28 -4.05 -32.52 -17.47
CA SER A 28 -3.77 -33.74 -18.23
C SER A 28 -2.29 -33.80 -18.62
N PRO A 29 -1.63 -34.97 -18.47
CA PRO A 29 -0.25 -35.13 -18.89
C PRO A 29 -0.11 -35.11 -20.43
N PRO A 30 1.03 -34.65 -20.96
CA PRO A 30 1.28 -34.59 -22.41
C PRO A 30 1.42 -36.00 -23.02
N PRO A 31 1.07 -36.17 -24.31
CA PRO A 31 1.16 -37.46 -24.98
C PRO A 31 2.62 -37.88 -25.17
N THR A 32 3.00 -38.98 -24.53
CA THR A 32 4.25 -39.71 -24.80
C THR A 32 4.19 -40.29 -26.21
N GLY A 33 5.16 -39.91 -27.03
CA GLY A 33 5.33 -40.41 -28.39
C GLY A 33 5.48 -41.93 -28.43
N GLU A 34 4.67 -42.54 -29.29
CA GLU A 34 4.72 -43.96 -29.61
C GLU A 34 5.94 -44.28 -30.49
N SER A 35 6.61 -45.39 -30.17
CA SER A 35 7.39 -46.19 -31.12
C SER A 35 6.77 -47.59 -31.22
N PRO A 36 6.89 -48.26 -32.38
CA PRO A 36 6.00 -49.35 -32.75
C PRO A 36 6.60 -50.72 -32.39
N ALA A 37 5.77 -51.65 -31.87
CA ALA A 37 5.90 -53.09 -32.14
C ALA A 37 4.85 -53.94 -31.41
N SER A 38 4.38 -54.96 -32.14
CA SER A 38 3.77 -56.23 -31.67
C SER A 38 2.31 -56.15 -31.21
N LEU A 39 1.36 -56.62 -32.03
CA LEU A 39 0.94 -58.01 -32.26
C LEU A 39 -0.13 -58.48 -31.26
N ALA A 40 -1.32 -58.65 -31.84
CA ALA A 40 -2.31 -59.69 -31.61
C ALA A 40 -3.51 -59.39 -30.69
N PRO A 41 -4.68 -60.02 -30.99
CA PRO A 41 -6.02 -59.53 -30.65
C PRO A 41 -6.68 -60.38 -29.55
N ASN A 42 -7.81 -59.91 -28.99
CA ASN A 42 -9.02 -60.73 -28.74
C ASN A 42 -10.11 -59.99 -27.93
N ALA A 43 -11.36 -60.37 -28.24
CA ALA A 43 -12.60 -60.30 -27.45
C ALA A 43 -13.21 -58.90 -27.26
N GLU A 44 -14.23 -58.47 -28.01
CA GLU A 44 -15.63 -58.94 -28.02
C GLU A 44 -16.27 -59.12 -26.63
N GLY A 45 -17.30 -58.33 -26.34
CA GLY A 45 -18.39 -58.73 -25.44
C GLY A 45 -19.04 -57.64 -24.59
N SER A 46 -20.38 -57.57 -24.70
CA SER A 46 -21.36 -57.11 -23.68
C SER A 46 -21.65 -55.60 -23.63
N LEU A 47 -22.77 -55.05 -24.15
CA LEU A 47 -24.21 -55.33 -23.96
C LEU A 47 -24.74 -54.97 -22.55
N ASP A 48 -25.87 -54.25 -22.58
CA ASP A 48 -26.78 -53.79 -21.51
C ASP A 48 -26.43 -52.41 -20.88
N GLY A 49 -27.26 -51.36 -20.95
CA GLY A 49 -28.71 -51.29 -21.14
C GLY A 49 -29.41 -51.19 -19.79
N HIS A 50 -29.60 -49.98 -19.26
CA HIS A 50 -30.66 -49.73 -18.28
C HIS A 50 -31.13 -48.27 -18.31
N THR A 51 -32.29 -48.07 -18.93
CA THR A 51 -33.24 -47.00 -18.64
C THR A 51 -34.00 -47.42 -17.38
N ASP A 52 -34.09 -46.55 -16.38
CA ASP A 52 -35.14 -46.65 -15.37
C ASP A 52 -35.65 -45.24 -15.02
N GLU A 53 -36.88 -44.98 -15.48
CA GLU A 53 -37.75 -43.91 -15.03
C GLU A 53 -38.48 -44.40 -13.78
N VAL A 54 -38.38 -43.71 -12.63
CA VAL A 54 -39.41 -43.85 -11.59
C VAL A 54 -39.64 -42.54 -10.81
N SER A 55 -40.84 -42.01 -11.00
CA SER A 55 -41.77 -41.35 -10.06
C SER A 55 -41.29 -40.39 -8.96
N SER A 56 -41.71 -39.13 -9.16
CA SER A 56 -42.66 -38.40 -8.30
C SER A 56 -42.79 -38.79 -6.82
N GLN A 57 -42.42 -37.86 -5.93
CA GLN A 57 -43.27 -37.45 -4.81
C GLN A 57 -42.82 -36.09 -4.27
N VAL A 58 -43.66 -35.08 -4.51
CA VAL A 58 -43.61 -33.76 -3.90
C VAL A 58 -44.38 -33.84 -2.58
N PRO A 59 -43.79 -33.52 -1.43
CA PRO A 59 -44.55 -33.07 -0.27
C PRO A 59 -44.68 -31.55 -0.34
N GLU A 60 -45.91 -31.07 -0.55
CA GLU A 60 -46.31 -29.73 -0.15
C GLU A 60 -46.26 -29.68 1.39
N SER A 61 -45.26 -29.00 1.94
CA SER A 61 -45.17 -28.72 3.37
C SER A 61 -45.11 -27.22 3.59
N GLU A 62 -46.11 -26.77 4.33
CA GLU A 62 -46.36 -25.43 4.86
C GLU A 62 -45.13 -24.86 5.56
N HIS A 63 -44.43 -23.91 4.92
CA HIS A 63 -43.46 -23.01 5.57
C HIS A 63 -43.74 -21.59 5.07
N ALA A 64 -44.68 -20.90 5.71
CA ALA A 64 -44.96 -19.49 5.43
C ALA A 64 -44.96 -18.62 6.71
N ALA A 65 -44.46 -19.15 7.84
CA ALA A 65 -44.43 -18.42 9.11
C ALA A 65 -43.01 -18.17 9.66
N ASP A 66 -41.98 -18.82 9.12
CA ASP A 66 -40.60 -18.69 9.65
C ASP A 66 -39.75 -17.65 8.88
N GLU A 67 -40.09 -17.30 7.64
CA GLU A 67 -39.31 -16.34 6.83
C GLU A 67 -39.48 -14.87 7.27
N GLU A 68 -40.57 -14.52 7.97
CA GLU A 68 -40.75 -13.14 8.48
C GLU A 68 -39.96 -12.88 9.78
N GLN A 69 -39.53 -13.94 10.49
CA GLN A 69 -38.73 -13.78 11.71
C GLN A 69 -37.23 -13.62 11.44
N GLU A 70 -36.69 -14.23 10.38
CA GLU A 70 -35.29 -14.04 9.98
C GLU A 70 -35.02 -12.65 9.38
N LYS A 71 -35.95 -12.11 8.57
CA LYS A 71 -35.80 -10.77 8.01
C LYS A 71 -35.78 -9.64 9.05
N ASN A 72 -36.47 -9.80 10.17
CA ASN A 72 -36.43 -8.80 11.24
C ASN A 72 -35.11 -8.84 12.04
N GLN A 73 -34.44 -10.00 12.14
CA GLN A 73 -33.14 -10.08 12.81
C GLN A 73 -31.99 -9.54 11.95
N GLU A 74 -32.05 -9.73 10.63
CA GLU A 74 -31.05 -9.15 9.72
C GLU A 74 -31.12 -7.61 9.69
N HIS A 75 -32.32 -7.04 9.80
CA HIS A 75 -32.49 -5.57 9.79
C HIS A 75 -32.05 -4.89 11.09
N GLU A 76 -32.08 -5.57 12.24
CA GLU A 76 -31.53 -5.04 13.50
C GLU A 76 -30.00 -5.07 13.50
N GLN A 77 -29.36 -6.08 12.88
CA GLN A 77 -27.90 -6.14 12.79
C GLN A 77 -27.30 -5.13 11.79
N GLU A 78 -27.99 -4.83 10.68
CA GLU A 78 -27.53 -3.78 9.76
C GLU A 78 -27.63 -2.37 10.39
N GLN A 79 -28.64 -2.10 11.23
CA GLN A 79 -28.76 -0.80 11.91
C GLN A 79 -27.71 -0.60 13.03
N GLU A 80 -27.25 -1.65 13.70
CA GLU A 80 -26.17 -1.55 14.69
C GLU A 80 -24.81 -1.31 14.01
N GLN A 81 -24.55 -1.90 12.83
CA GLN A 81 -23.31 -1.66 12.07
C GLN A 81 -23.24 -0.27 11.45
N GLU A 82 -24.35 0.31 11.00
CA GLU A 82 -24.37 1.69 10.50
C GLU A 82 -24.16 2.71 11.63
N GLN A 83 -24.64 2.44 12.85
CA GLN A 83 -24.39 3.33 14.00
C GLN A 83 -22.94 3.29 14.50
N GLU A 84 -22.24 2.15 14.41
CA GLU A 84 -20.81 2.09 14.75
C GLU A 84 -19.94 2.81 13.70
N GLN A 85 -20.30 2.76 12.42
CA GLN A 85 -19.56 3.48 11.37
C GLN A 85 -19.75 5.00 11.41
N GLU A 86 -20.91 5.50 11.83
CA GLU A 86 -21.10 6.95 12.03
C GLU A 86 -20.37 7.49 13.27
N GLN A 87 -20.07 6.64 14.27
CA GLN A 87 -19.36 7.08 15.48
C GLN A 87 -17.84 7.14 15.29
N GLU A 88 -17.27 6.39 14.33
CA GLU A 88 -15.84 6.41 14.03
C GLU A 88 -15.43 7.55 13.07
N GLN A 89 -16.41 8.23 12.45
CA GLN A 89 -16.15 9.31 11.47
C GLN A 89 -16.08 10.72 12.08
N VAL A 90 -16.19 10.87 13.41
CA VAL A 90 -16.24 12.19 14.09
C VAL A 90 -14.88 12.65 14.68
N ASP A 91 -13.87 11.78 14.80
CA ASP A 91 -12.59 12.11 15.43
C ASP A 91 -11.39 12.27 14.45
N GLY A 92 -11.66 12.43 13.14
CA GLY A 92 -10.65 12.38 12.08
C GLY A 92 -10.36 13.68 11.33
N GLU A 93 -10.59 14.86 11.89
CA GLU A 93 -10.20 16.14 11.25
C GLU A 93 -9.03 16.81 11.97
N GLY A 94 -7.81 16.61 11.46
CA GLY A 94 -6.68 17.48 11.80
C GLY A 94 -5.30 16.87 11.55
N GLU A 95 -4.76 17.05 10.33
CA GLU A 95 -3.40 17.58 10.07
C GLU A 95 -3.04 17.40 8.59
N ASP A 96 -3.30 18.45 7.79
CA ASP A 96 -2.73 18.61 6.46
C ASP A 96 -1.22 18.93 6.58
N VAL A 97 -0.39 17.90 6.54
CA VAL A 97 1.06 18.05 6.38
C VAL A 97 1.38 18.20 4.89
N GLN A 98 1.65 19.44 4.46
CA GLN A 98 2.25 19.73 3.17
C GLN A 98 3.67 19.16 3.11
N VAL A 99 3.87 18.08 2.35
CA VAL A 99 5.20 17.56 2.01
C VAL A 99 5.63 18.16 0.68
N GLU A 100 6.66 18.99 0.72
CA GLU A 100 7.35 19.50 -0.48
C GLU A 100 8.04 18.36 -1.27
N PRO A 101 8.11 18.45 -2.61
CA PRO A 101 8.76 17.45 -3.44
C PRO A 101 10.29 17.61 -3.39
N ILE A 102 10.96 16.65 -2.74
CA ILE A 102 12.42 16.54 -2.75
C ILE A 102 12.89 16.18 -4.17
N ALA A 103 13.79 17.02 -4.67
CA ALA A 103 14.40 16.91 -5.98
C ALA A 103 15.22 15.61 -6.14
N LYS A 104 15.17 15.09 -7.37
CA LYS A 104 16.00 13.99 -7.86
C LYS A 104 17.46 14.45 -7.91
N GLU A 105 18.33 13.85 -7.09
CA GLU A 105 19.77 13.91 -7.30
C GLU A 105 20.21 12.71 -8.14
N ASP A 106 20.73 13.03 -9.32
CA ASP A 106 21.47 12.13 -10.21
C ASP A 106 22.77 11.67 -9.50
N VAL A 107 22.84 10.38 -9.16
CA VAL A 107 24.09 9.72 -8.75
C VAL A 107 24.55 8.81 -9.88
N SER A 108 25.36 9.36 -10.76
CA SER A 108 26.16 8.63 -11.75
C SER A 108 27.62 9.07 -11.60
N ASP A 109 28.44 8.25 -10.97
CA ASP A 109 29.78 7.87 -11.43
C ASP A 109 30.50 7.04 -10.36
N ALA A 110 30.57 5.73 -10.59
CA ALA A 110 31.46 4.82 -9.87
C ALA A 110 32.68 4.53 -10.75
N PRO A 111 33.92 4.77 -10.29
CA PRO A 111 35.10 4.24 -10.94
C PRO A 111 35.44 2.83 -10.41
N PRO A 112 36.16 2.02 -11.20
CA PRO A 112 36.34 0.60 -10.92
C PRO A 112 37.33 0.33 -9.78
N THR A 113 36.92 -0.57 -8.89
CA THR A 113 37.73 -1.21 -7.87
C THR A 113 38.81 -2.10 -8.51
N THR A 114 40.06 -1.63 -8.51
CA THR A 114 41.24 -2.49 -8.61
C THR A 114 41.97 -2.52 -7.27
N ARG A 115 42.01 -3.72 -6.69
CA ARG A 115 42.64 -4.09 -5.42
C ARG A 115 44.14 -4.32 -5.64
N PRO A 116 45.05 -3.59 -4.96
CA PRO A 116 46.43 -4.04 -4.81
C PRO A 116 46.61 -4.81 -3.49
N GLU A 117 47.39 -5.87 -3.58
CA GLU A 117 47.78 -6.77 -2.50
C GLU A 117 48.54 -6.04 -1.39
N SER A 118 48.17 -6.35 -0.14
CA SER A 118 48.83 -5.91 1.06
C SER A 118 50.07 -6.76 1.35
N LYS A 119 51.25 -6.14 1.34
CA LYS A 119 52.41 -6.62 2.10
C LYS A 119 52.98 -5.45 2.88
N ASP A 120 53.17 -5.71 4.17
CA ASP A 120 53.97 -4.98 5.15
C ASP A 120 53.30 -3.89 6.03
N ALA A 121 53.05 -4.31 7.29
CA ALA A 121 53.22 -3.59 8.57
C ALA A 121 52.17 -2.53 9.01
N PRO A 122 52.11 -2.13 10.30
CA PRO A 122 52.63 -2.73 11.55
C PRO A 122 51.53 -2.96 12.63
N SER A 123 51.90 -3.68 13.69
CA SER A 123 51.11 -4.02 14.88
C SER A 123 50.57 -2.83 15.68
N LEU A 124 49.35 -2.99 16.20
CA LEU A 124 48.51 -2.03 16.94
C LEU A 124 49.03 -1.55 18.31
N ASP A 125 50.19 -2.03 18.79
CA ASP A 125 50.66 -1.77 20.16
C ASP A 125 51.41 -0.43 20.36
N THR A 126 51.61 0.38 19.32
CA THR A 126 52.42 1.63 19.42
C THR A 126 51.61 2.94 19.53
N LEU A 127 50.27 2.89 19.55
CA LEU A 127 49.43 4.11 19.56
C LEU A 127 49.00 4.61 20.94
N MET A 128 49.38 3.94 22.04
CA MET A 128 48.90 4.28 23.39
C MET A 128 49.89 5.06 24.25
N THR A 129 51.04 5.50 23.74
CA THR A 129 51.85 6.51 24.43
C THR A 129 51.36 7.91 24.08
N ALA A 130 50.29 8.34 24.75
CA ALA A 130 49.84 9.73 24.78
C ALA A 130 50.91 10.57 25.48
N ASN A 131 51.85 11.12 24.71
CA ASN A 131 52.60 12.29 25.14
C ASN A 131 51.57 13.41 25.37
N PRO A 132 51.42 13.97 26.59
CA PRO A 132 50.63 15.17 26.75
C PRO A 132 51.37 16.27 25.98
N VAL A 133 50.85 16.64 24.81
CA VAL A 133 51.35 17.79 24.06
C VAL A 133 51.18 18.99 25.00
N SER A 134 52.28 19.45 25.60
CA SER A 134 52.30 20.63 26.44
C SER A 134 52.17 21.85 25.53
N VAL A 135 50.94 22.10 25.08
CA VAL A 135 50.58 23.29 24.31
C VAL A 135 50.88 24.49 25.19
N SER A 136 51.66 25.45 24.67
CA SER A 136 51.93 26.67 25.42
C SER A 136 50.61 27.36 25.76
N PRO A 137 50.43 27.87 26.99
CA PRO A 137 49.16 28.47 27.42
C PRO A 137 48.74 29.64 26.53
N GLU A 138 49.71 30.34 25.93
CA GLU A 138 49.51 31.41 24.95
C GLU A 138 48.83 30.88 23.67
N LEU A 139 49.32 29.78 23.10
CA LEU A 139 48.75 29.19 21.89
C LEU A 139 47.35 28.60 22.13
N MET A 140 47.11 28.05 23.33
CA MET A 140 45.80 27.54 23.71
C MET A 140 44.76 28.66 23.84
N LEU A 141 45.18 29.84 24.35
CA LEU A 141 44.35 31.03 24.40
C LEU A 141 44.08 31.62 23.01
N GLU A 142 45.07 31.64 22.13
CA GLU A 142 44.89 32.07 20.74
C GLU A 142 43.94 31.15 19.96
N LEU A 143 44.08 29.83 20.11
CA LEU A 143 43.16 28.86 19.50
C LEU A 143 41.74 29.04 20.03
N ARG A 144 41.58 29.27 21.33
CA ARG A 144 40.27 29.50 21.94
C ARG A 144 39.67 30.84 21.50
N LEU A 145 40.47 31.89 21.39
CA LEU A 145 40.05 33.19 20.85
C LEU A 145 39.62 33.07 19.39
N ARG A 146 40.42 32.38 18.57
CA ARG A 146 40.09 32.10 17.16
C ARG A 146 38.84 31.24 17.02
N TRP A 147 38.61 30.30 17.94
CA TRP A 147 37.40 29.48 17.96
C TRP A 147 36.17 30.29 18.38
N LEU A 148 36.30 31.17 19.37
CA LEU A 148 35.24 32.11 19.76
C LEU A 148 34.93 33.11 18.64
N GLU A 149 35.95 33.61 17.95
CA GLU A 149 35.80 34.48 16.79
C GLU A 149 35.10 33.76 15.64
N ALA A 150 35.48 32.52 15.35
CA ALA A 150 34.83 31.65 14.38
C ALA A 150 33.36 31.33 14.76
N LEU A 151 33.06 31.19 16.05
CA LEU A 151 31.69 30.95 16.53
C LEU A 151 30.82 32.20 16.40
N VAL A 152 31.40 33.38 16.59
CA VAL A 152 30.71 34.67 16.50
C VAL A 152 30.54 35.16 15.06
N LEU A 153 31.56 34.96 14.22
CA LEU A 153 31.57 35.43 12.81
C LEU A 153 31.15 34.35 11.82
N GLY A 154 31.13 33.08 12.22
CA GLY A 154 30.94 31.95 11.33
C GLY A 154 32.25 31.51 10.66
N ILE A 155 32.28 30.23 10.27
CA ILE A 155 33.39 29.63 9.52
C ILE A 155 32.96 29.56 8.05
N ASP A 156 33.74 30.16 7.16
CA ASP A 156 33.50 30.03 5.72
C ASP A 156 33.92 28.63 5.23
N LYS A 157 33.45 28.23 4.04
CA LYS A 157 33.70 26.89 3.45
C LYS A 157 35.19 26.49 3.39
N ASP A 158 36.10 27.46 3.48
CA ASP A 158 37.55 27.28 3.45
C ASP A 158 38.20 27.18 4.86
N GLY A 159 37.40 27.11 5.94
CA GLY A 159 37.91 26.91 7.30
C GLY A 159 38.53 28.13 7.98
N ASN A 160 38.44 29.32 7.36
CA ASN A 160 38.85 30.59 7.95
C ASN A 160 37.65 31.35 8.54
N ALA A 161 37.93 32.22 9.51
CA ALA A 161 36.92 33.12 10.07
C ALA A 161 36.36 33.98 8.93
N ALA A 162 35.04 33.91 8.73
CA ALA A 162 34.39 34.56 7.61
C ALA A 162 34.57 36.08 7.69
N ALA A 163 34.90 36.71 6.55
CA ALA A 163 34.89 38.17 6.48
C ALA A 163 33.45 38.66 6.74
N PRO A 164 33.24 39.78 7.47
CA PRO A 164 31.90 40.25 7.81
C PRO A 164 31.08 40.48 6.54
N ARG A 165 30.12 39.60 6.24
CA ARG A 165 29.24 39.75 5.07
C ARG A 165 28.31 40.94 5.32
N GLU A 166 28.24 41.89 4.38
CA GLU A 166 27.39 43.09 4.49
C GLU A 166 25.89 42.77 4.67
N GLN A 167 25.45 41.56 4.28
CA GLN A 167 24.09 41.08 4.53
C GLN A 167 23.78 40.80 6.01
N ASP A 168 24.78 40.50 6.84
CA ASP A 168 24.63 40.38 8.30
C ASP A 168 24.64 41.74 9.02
N MET A 169 25.15 42.80 8.39
CA MET A 169 25.05 44.17 8.90
C MET A 169 23.62 44.74 8.75
N ALA A 170 22.88 44.33 7.70
CA ALA A 170 21.48 44.71 7.51
C ALA A 170 20.53 43.94 8.46
N GLY A 171 20.91 42.73 8.88
CA GLY A 171 20.16 41.87 9.81
C GLY A 171 20.28 42.25 11.30
N GLY A 172 21.02 43.31 11.62
CA GLY A 172 21.25 43.77 12.99
C GLY A 172 22.35 43.02 13.73
N THR A 173 22.99 43.72 14.66
CA THR A 173 24.06 43.21 15.53
C THR A 173 23.72 41.84 16.14
N LEU A 174 24.72 41.01 16.46
CA LEU A 174 24.55 39.73 17.18
C LEU A 174 23.57 39.86 18.36
N ALA A 175 23.62 40.98 19.07
CA ALA A 175 22.69 41.32 20.14
C ALA A 175 21.22 41.27 19.68
N ARG A 176 20.88 41.77 18.48
CA ARG A 176 19.52 41.72 17.94
C ARG A 176 19.10 40.29 17.57
N LYS A 177 19.97 39.51 16.93
CA LYS A 177 19.71 38.09 16.62
C LYS A 177 19.54 37.27 17.90
N LEU A 178 20.39 37.49 18.91
CA LEU A 178 20.27 36.86 20.23
C LEU A 178 18.97 37.27 20.94
N ASN A 179 18.60 38.55 20.89
CA ASN A 179 17.33 39.02 21.44
C ASN A 179 16.13 38.42 20.70
N GLN A 180 16.24 38.19 19.39
CA GLN A 180 15.19 37.55 18.60
C GLN A 180 15.07 36.06 18.92
N SER A 181 16.18 35.34 19.01
CA SER A 181 16.19 33.93 19.43
C SER A 181 15.73 33.77 20.88
N GLN A 182 16.12 34.69 21.77
CA GLN A 182 15.65 34.72 23.15
C GLN A 182 14.14 34.95 23.22
N ARG A 183 13.59 35.89 22.43
CA ARG A 183 12.14 36.11 22.36
C ARG A 183 11.40 34.90 21.82
N ALA A 184 11.91 34.27 20.76
CA ALA A 184 11.33 33.06 20.21
C ALA A 184 11.36 31.91 21.24
N LEU A 185 12.47 31.75 21.96
CA LEU A 185 12.61 30.72 22.99
C LEU A 185 11.72 31.01 24.21
N ASP A 186 11.62 32.26 24.65
CA ASP A 186 10.69 32.70 25.70
C ASP A 186 9.23 32.46 25.30
N ASP A 187 8.89 32.58 24.01
CA ASP A 187 7.55 32.32 23.49
C ASP A 187 7.22 30.82 23.50
N VAL A 188 8.17 29.98 23.06
CA VAL A 188 8.05 28.51 23.16
C VAL A 188 7.96 28.05 24.63
N VAL A 189 8.72 28.67 25.53
CA VAL A 189 8.65 28.36 26.98
C VAL A 189 7.33 28.83 27.59
N LYS A 190 6.71 29.90 27.08
CA LYS A 190 5.38 30.37 27.55
C LYS A 190 4.23 29.51 27.04
N THR A 191 4.34 28.95 25.84
CA THR A 191 3.32 28.06 25.27
C THR A 191 3.35 26.68 25.92
N ASN A 192 4.48 26.26 26.47
CA ASN A 192 4.63 24.95 27.11
C ASN A 192 4.85 25.05 28.64
N ASP A 193 3.83 24.67 29.41
CA ASP A 193 3.89 24.69 30.89
C ASP A 193 4.93 23.74 31.49
N GLY A 194 5.23 22.63 30.82
CA GLY A 194 6.24 21.66 31.25
C GLY A 194 7.65 22.25 31.18
N LEU A 195 8.00 22.87 30.05
CA LEU A 195 9.27 23.56 29.86
C LEU A 195 9.43 24.74 30.83
N ARG A 196 8.36 25.50 31.08
CA ARG A 196 8.38 26.60 32.06
C ARG A 196 8.74 26.12 33.47
N LYS A 197 8.12 25.02 33.92
CA LYS A 197 8.41 24.39 35.21
C LYS A 197 9.83 23.86 35.25
N PHE A 198 10.27 23.20 34.18
CA PHE A 198 11.64 22.69 34.05
C PHE A 198 12.69 23.81 34.12
N MET A 199 12.50 24.91 33.38
CA MET A 199 13.40 26.09 33.40
C MET A 199 13.51 26.71 34.79
N GLY A 200 12.43 26.71 35.59
CA GLY A 200 12.47 27.17 36.99
C GLY A 200 13.32 26.30 37.92
N VAL A 201 13.45 25.00 37.61
CA VAL A 201 14.26 24.03 38.37
C VAL A 201 15.61 23.75 37.68
N TYR A 202 15.85 24.31 36.49
CA TYR A 202 17.02 24.01 35.67
C TYR A 202 18.33 24.18 36.43
N ASN A 203 18.52 25.31 37.13
CA ASN A 203 19.74 25.55 37.89
C ASN A 203 19.92 24.56 39.07
N GLN A 204 18.82 24.03 39.62
CA GLN A 204 18.88 23.04 40.68
C GLN A 204 19.28 21.67 40.11
N ASN A 205 18.79 21.33 38.92
CA ASN A 205 19.06 20.06 38.24
C ASN A 205 20.21 20.12 37.22
N ALA A 206 20.92 21.24 37.11
CA ALA A 206 21.99 21.42 36.12
C ALA A 206 23.09 20.37 36.25
N HIS A 207 23.33 19.89 37.47
CA HIS A 207 24.28 18.81 37.77
C HIS A 207 23.83 17.44 37.22
N LEU A 208 22.51 17.20 37.09
CA LEU A 208 21.95 15.97 36.50
C LEU A 208 21.94 16.01 34.97
N LEU A 209 21.87 17.21 34.39
CA LEU A 209 21.84 17.43 32.94
C LEU A 209 23.23 17.53 32.32
N THR A 210 24.25 17.80 33.13
CA THR A 210 25.63 17.80 32.69
C THR A 210 26.12 16.35 32.70
N PRO A 211 26.31 15.71 31.53
CA PRO A 211 26.68 14.30 31.48
C PRO A 211 27.95 14.05 32.29
N ALA A 212 28.04 12.91 32.99
CA ALA A 212 29.13 12.58 33.89
C ALA A 212 30.53 12.69 33.23
N PHE A 213 30.59 12.46 31.91
CA PHE A 213 31.78 12.69 31.10
C PHE A 213 32.31 14.13 31.16
N ALA A 214 31.43 15.14 31.16
CA ALA A 214 31.83 16.56 31.23
C ALA A 214 32.36 16.96 32.61
N HIS A 215 32.05 16.18 33.66
CA HIS A 215 32.64 16.34 34.99
C HIS A 215 34.04 15.71 35.13
N GLY A 216 34.62 15.20 34.03
CA GLY A 216 35.93 14.53 34.08
C GLY A 216 35.90 13.20 34.82
N LEU A 217 34.71 12.69 35.17
CA LEU A 217 34.52 11.35 35.68
C LEU A 217 34.56 10.41 34.49
N THR A 218 35.77 10.12 34.00
CA THR A 218 35.99 8.91 33.21
C THR A 218 35.50 7.72 34.05
N PRO A 219 34.74 6.77 33.50
CA PRO A 219 34.20 5.62 34.25
C PRO A 219 35.28 4.62 34.70
N SER A 220 36.51 5.06 34.98
CA SER A 220 37.66 4.19 35.05
C SER A 220 38.00 3.64 36.43
N GLU A 221 37.56 4.21 37.57
CA GLU A 221 38.16 3.78 38.86
C GLU A 221 37.26 3.72 40.09
N THR A 222 35.97 4.08 40.04
CA THR A 222 35.15 4.14 41.25
C THR A 222 33.76 3.53 41.16
N THR A 223 33.42 2.77 40.10
CA THR A 223 32.25 1.88 40.21
C THR A 223 32.63 0.85 41.26
N SER A 224 32.03 0.96 42.45
CA SER A 224 32.29 -0.01 43.50
C SER A 224 31.91 -1.39 42.96
N VAL A 225 32.57 -2.46 43.43
CA VAL A 225 32.26 -3.82 42.98
C VAL A 225 30.76 -4.12 43.13
N SER A 226 30.14 -3.53 44.16
CA SER A 226 28.69 -3.58 44.38
C SER A 226 27.86 -2.91 43.27
N ASP A 227 28.31 -1.79 42.72
CA ASP A 227 27.59 -1.09 41.64
C ASP A 227 27.73 -1.86 40.32
N LEU A 228 28.88 -2.50 40.11
CA LEU A 228 29.13 -3.35 38.94
C LEU A 228 28.27 -4.63 39.02
N GLU A 229 28.14 -5.24 40.20
CA GLU A 229 27.22 -6.35 40.44
C GLU A 229 25.76 -5.94 40.20
N ALA A 230 25.35 -4.76 40.67
CA ALA A 230 24.01 -4.23 40.41
C ALA A 230 23.76 -3.99 38.91
N LEU A 231 24.72 -3.40 38.20
CA LEU A 231 24.67 -3.21 36.74
C LEU A 231 24.65 -4.54 35.98
N LEU A 232 25.39 -5.55 36.44
CA LEU A 232 25.37 -6.89 35.85
C LEU A 232 24.01 -7.57 36.05
N LEU A 233 23.38 -7.41 37.22
CA LEU A 233 22.04 -7.92 37.48
C LEU A 233 20.97 -7.20 36.65
N GLU A 234 21.11 -5.88 36.47
CA GLU A 234 20.21 -5.10 35.62
C GLU A 234 20.36 -5.47 34.14
N SER A 235 21.60 -5.59 33.66
CA SER A 235 21.90 -5.97 32.27
C SER A 235 21.70 -7.47 31.97
N GLU A 236 21.50 -8.32 32.97
CA GLU A 236 21.29 -9.76 32.75
C GLU A 236 20.10 -10.04 31.83
N VAL A 237 19.02 -9.27 31.98
CA VAL A 237 17.82 -9.43 31.15
C VAL A 237 18.12 -9.06 29.70
N ASP A 238 18.84 -7.97 29.48
CA ASP A 238 19.22 -7.49 28.15
C ASP A 238 20.21 -8.44 27.47
N ILE A 239 21.20 -8.96 28.21
CA ILE A 239 22.16 -9.95 27.69
C ILE A 239 21.42 -11.22 27.27
N ARG A 240 20.44 -11.68 28.04
CA ARG A 240 19.61 -12.84 27.67
C ARG A 240 18.70 -12.57 26.49
N ALA A 241 18.18 -11.35 26.36
CA ALA A 241 17.42 -10.94 25.18
C ALA A 241 18.30 -10.96 23.93
N ALA A 242 19.47 -10.31 23.99
CA ALA A 242 20.44 -10.31 22.91
C ALA A 242 20.89 -11.73 22.50
N ASP A 243 21.09 -12.65 23.46
CA ASP A 243 21.42 -14.05 23.13
C ASP A 243 20.28 -14.78 22.40
N ARG A 244 19.01 -14.48 22.73
CA ARG A 244 17.86 -15.01 21.97
C ARG A 244 17.85 -14.44 20.55
N ASP A 245 18.05 -13.14 20.40
CA ASP A 245 18.03 -12.47 19.11
C ASP A 245 19.18 -12.97 18.21
N LEU A 246 20.38 -13.16 18.77
CA LEU A 246 21.51 -13.72 18.04
C LEU A 246 21.26 -15.17 17.59
N ARG A 247 20.55 -15.98 18.39
CA ARG A 247 20.14 -17.33 17.97
C ARG A 247 19.08 -17.29 16.88
N GLU A 248 18.14 -16.34 16.93
CA GLU A 248 17.16 -16.14 15.87
C GLU A 248 17.84 -15.71 14.57
N ILE A 249 18.78 -14.76 14.63
CA ILE A 249 19.57 -14.34 13.47
C ILE A 249 20.34 -15.54 12.89
N ALA A 250 20.95 -16.37 13.73
CA ALA A 250 21.65 -17.58 13.28
C ALA A 250 20.69 -18.61 12.63
N ASP A 251 19.47 -18.76 13.15
CA ASP A 251 18.45 -19.62 12.53
C ASP A 251 18.02 -19.03 11.16
N LEU A 252 17.75 -17.73 11.07
CA LEU A 252 17.43 -17.04 9.81
C LEU A 252 18.57 -17.10 8.79
N GLU A 253 19.82 -17.04 9.24
CA GLU A 253 21.01 -17.27 8.42
C GLU A 253 21.04 -18.70 7.89
N SER A 254 20.81 -19.70 8.75
CA SER A 254 20.78 -21.11 8.36
C SER A 254 19.66 -21.43 7.35
N ARG A 255 18.55 -20.69 7.43
CA ARG A 255 17.44 -20.74 6.48
C ARG A 255 17.74 -20.03 5.16
N GLY A 256 18.89 -19.35 5.06
CA GLY A 256 19.31 -18.61 3.88
C GLY A 256 18.43 -17.40 3.60
N VAL A 257 17.94 -16.72 4.65
CA VAL A 257 17.14 -15.49 4.53
C VAL A 257 18.03 -14.25 4.37
N LEU A 258 19.30 -14.33 4.80
CA LEU A 258 20.29 -13.27 4.60
C LEU A 258 20.64 -13.10 3.11
N ASN A 259 20.97 -11.87 2.69
CA ASN A 259 21.31 -11.49 1.31
C ASN A 259 20.15 -11.67 0.30
N ALA A 260 19.00 -11.06 0.59
CA ALA A 260 17.77 -11.10 -0.22
C ALA A 260 17.17 -12.51 -0.43
N GLY A 261 17.62 -13.49 0.34
CA GLY A 261 17.13 -14.86 0.28
C GLY A 261 17.35 -15.51 -1.09
N LYS A 262 16.27 -15.98 -1.71
CA LYS A 262 16.29 -16.61 -3.05
C LYS A 262 16.12 -15.61 -4.18
N LEU A 263 16.09 -14.30 -3.90
CA LEU A 263 15.88 -13.25 -4.91
C LEU A 263 16.82 -13.35 -6.13
N PRO A 264 18.15 -13.58 -6.00
CA PRO A 264 19.00 -13.75 -7.19
C PRO A 264 18.62 -14.98 -8.03
N GLY A 265 18.00 -16.01 -7.42
CA GLY A 265 17.46 -17.16 -8.14
C GLY A 265 16.20 -16.85 -8.96
N HIS A 266 15.56 -15.70 -8.73
CA HIS A 266 14.36 -15.26 -9.43
C HIS A 266 14.63 -14.22 -10.52
N GLU A 267 15.84 -13.67 -10.60
CA GLU A 267 16.29 -12.83 -11.72
C GLU A 267 16.02 -13.47 -13.11
N PRO A 268 16.29 -14.77 -13.35
CA PRO A 268 15.98 -15.38 -14.65
C PRO A 268 14.48 -15.57 -14.91
N LEU A 269 13.61 -15.44 -13.90
CA LEU A 269 12.16 -15.51 -14.08
C LEU A 269 11.56 -14.18 -14.54
N GLN A 270 12.26 -13.06 -14.35
CA GLN A 270 11.81 -11.74 -14.75
C GLN A 270 11.34 -11.66 -16.22
N PRO A 271 12.11 -12.12 -17.23
CA PRO A 271 11.66 -12.06 -18.61
C PRO A 271 10.40 -12.90 -18.89
N ARG A 272 10.18 -13.97 -18.10
CA ARG A 272 8.97 -14.80 -18.22
C ARG A 272 7.76 -14.07 -17.63
N VAL A 273 7.93 -13.34 -16.53
CA VAL A 273 6.87 -12.52 -15.94
C VAL A 273 6.52 -11.38 -16.89
N ASP A 274 7.52 -10.71 -17.47
CA ASP A 274 7.31 -9.62 -18.43
C ASP A 274 6.59 -10.13 -19.69
N ALA A 275 6.98 -11.29 -20.21
CA ALA A 275 6.29 -11.93 -21.33
C ALA A 275 4.84 -12.31 -20.99
N LEU A 276 4.57 -12.76 -19.76
CA LEU A 276 3.22 -13.07 -19.30
C LEU A 276 2.36 -11.80 -19.18
N ILE A 277 2.92 -10.72 -18.63
CA ILE A 277 2.24 -9.42 -18.53
C ILE A 277 1.91 -8.92 -19.93
N GLN A 278 2.86 -8.97 -20.86
CA GLN A 278 2.62 -8.55 -22.24
C GLN A 278 1.51 -9.39 -22.91
N ALA A 279 1.56 -10.71 -22.78
CA ALA A 279 0.51 -11.59 -23.32
C ALA A 279 -0.87 -11.26 -22.72
N HIS A 280 -0.92 -10.96 -21.43
CA HIS A 280 -2.17 -10.58 -20.76
C HIS A 280 -2.73 -9.24 -21.30
N LEU A 281 -1.87 -8.25 -21.52
CA LEU A 281 -2.28 -6.97 -22.10
C LEU A 281 -2.82 -7.15 -23.53
N GLU A 282 -2.15 -7.97 -24.34
CA GLU A 282 -2.63 -8.31 -25.68
C GLU A 282 -4.01 -9.00 -25.63
N ASP A 283 -4.23 -9.89 -24.66
CA ASP A 283 -5.51 -10.57 -24.50
C ASP A 283 -6.63 -9.62 -24.03
N LEU A 284 -6.34 -8.64 -23.17
CA LEU A 284 -7.29 -7.60 -22.79
C LEU A 284 -7.77 -6.78 -24.00
N THR A 285 -6.86 -6.41 -24.90
CA THR A 285 -7.25 -5.67 -26.13
C THR A 285 -8.12 -6.51 -27.05
N LYS A 286 -7.87 -7.83 -27.15
CA LYS A 286 -8.73 -8.74 -27.92
C LYS A 286 -10.10 -8.86 -27.27
N PHE A 287 -10.15 -8.94 -25.95
CA PHE A 287 -11.39 -9.05 -25.20
C PHE A 287 -12.26 -7.80 -25.41
N GLU A 288 -11.69 -6.60 -25.30
CA GLU A 288 -12.39 -5.34 -25.57
C GLU A 288 -13.00 -5.32 -26.99
N SER A 289 -12.24 -5.75 -28.01
CA SER A 289 -12.75 -5.84 -29.38
C SER A 289 -13.90 -6.85 -29.55
N LEU A 290 -13.88 -7.94 -28.77
CA LEU A 290 -14.95 -8.94 -28.77
C LEU A 290 -16.19 -8.43 -28.05
N GLU A 291 -16.03 -7.72 -26.94
CA GLU A 291 -17.11 -7.08 -26.21
C GLU A 291 -17.82 -6.04 -27.08
N GLU A 292 -17.06 -5.19 -27.78
CA GLU A 292 -17.63 -4.22 -28.72
C GLU A 292 -18.47 -4.93 -29.79
N ARG A 293 -17.92 -5.99 -30.40
CA ARG A 293 -18.63 -6.76 -31.44
C ARG A 293 -19.89 -7.44 -30.91
N ILE A 294 -19.84 -8.00 -29.70
CA ILE A 294 -21.00 -8.62 -29.05
C ILE A 294 -22.04 -7.55 -28.72
N GLY A 295 -21.62 -6.39 -28.24
CA GLY A 295 -22.51 -5.25 -27.96
C GLY A 295 -23.27 -4.80 -29.20
N VAL A 296 -22.58 -4.66 -30.34
CA VAL A 296 -23.21 -4.33 -31.63
C VAL A 296 -24.21 -5.41 -32.02
N LEU A 297 -23.83 -6.70 -31.97
CA LEU A 297 -24.73 -7.80 -32.33
C LEU A 297 -26.00 -7.85 -31.47
N ILE A 298 -25.87 -7.62 -30.15
CA ILE A 298 -27.02 -7.56 -29.23
C ILE A 298 -27.92 -6.37 -29.58
N SER A 299 -27.34 -5.21 -29.90
CA SER A 299 -28.11 -4.02 -30.28
C SER A 299 -28.89 -4.22 -31.59
N ASP A 300 -28.26 -4.83 -32.60
CA ASP A 300 -28.90 -5.18 -33.87
C ASP A 300 -30.03 -6.18 -33.67
N TYR A 301 -29.81 -7.22 -32.84
CA TYR A 301 -30.84 -8.19 -32.51
C TYR A 301 -32.02 -7.53 -31.79
N SER A 302 -31.76 -6.67 -30.80
CA SER A 302 -32.83 -5.93 -30.11
C SER A 302 -33.61 -5.03 -31.06
N SER A 303 -32.93 -4.36 -31.99
CA SER A 303 -33.59 -3.55 -33.02
C SER A 303 -34.46 -4.41 -33.94
N HIS A 304 -33.97 -5.58 -34.35
CA HIS A 304 -34.73 -6.52 -35.18
C HIS A 304 -35.97 -7.06 -34.46
N VAL A 305 -35.85 -7.44 -33.19
CA VAL A 305 -36.98 -7.90 -32.37
C VAL A 305 -38.00 -6.80 -32.15
N ASN A 306 -37.57 -5.56 -31.92
CA ASN A 306 -38.46 -4.41 -31.81
C ASN A 306 -39.22 -4.18 -33.13
N GLY A 307 -38.53 -4.24 -34.27
CA GLY A 307 -39.15 -4.12 -35.59
C GLY A 307 -40.16 -5.24 -35.90
N LEU A 308 -39.86 -6.48 -35.50
CA LEU A 308 -40.82 -7.59 -35.60
C LEU A 308 -42.04 -7.37 -34.71
N SER A 309 -41.83 -6.89 -33.49
CA SER A 309 -42.91 -6.60 -32.54
C SER A 309 -43.82 -5.48 -33.08
N GLU A 310 -43.25 -4.41 -33.63
CA GLU A 310 -43.99 -3.34 -34.30
C GLU A 310 -44.79 -3.85 -35.51
N LEU A 311 -44.21 -4.74 -36.31
CA LEU A 311 -44.90 -5.35 -37.45
C LEU A 311 -46.09 -6.21 -37.00
N PHE A 312 -45.94 -7.00 -35.92
CA PHE A 312 -47.04 -7.78 -35.37
C PHE A 312 -48.18 -6.90 -34.84
N VAL A 313 -47.86 -5.81 -34.15
CA VAL A 313 -48.87 -4.84 -33.69
C VAL A 313 -49.58 -4.19 -34.89
N ALA A 314 -48.84 -3.81 -35.93
CA ALA A 314 -49.44 -3.24 -37.14
C ALA A 314 -50.37 -4.22 -37.86
N TRP A 315 -49.99 -5.50 -37.90
CA TRP A 315 -50.82 -6.57 -38.46
C TRP A 315 -52.09 -6.82 -37.64
N ASP A 316 -51.99 -6.85 -36.31
CA ASP A 316 -53.15 -7.02 -35.43
C ASP A 316 -54.17 -5.90 -35.61
N ILE A 317 -53.71 -4.64 -35.68
CA ILE A 317 -54.56 -3.48 -35.96
C ILE A 317 -55.22 -3.60 -37.35
N ALA A 318 -54.46 -3.97 -38.38
CA ALA A 318 -54.99 -4.13 -39.73
C ALA A 318 -56.02 -5.27 -39.84
N LEU A 319 -55.77 -6.39 -39.16
CA LEU A 319 -56.70 -7.51 -39.05
C LEU A 319 -57.99 -7.06 -38.33
N GLY A 320 -57.87 -6.36 -37.21
CA GLY A 320 -59.02 -5.82 -36.47
C GLY A 320 -59.87 -4.86 -37.32
N HIS A 321 -59.25 -4.01 -38.13
CA HIS A 321 -59.99 -3.15 -39.08
C HIS A 321 -60.74 -3.98 -40.14
N ALA A 322 -60.10 -5.00 -40.71
CA ALA A 322 -60.71 -5.89 -41.68
C ALA A 322 -61.91 -6.65 -41.06
N GLU A 323 -61.78 -7.12 -39.82
CA GLU A 323 -62.85 -7.80 -39.07
C GLU A 323 -64.06 -6.88 -38.82
N VAL A 324 -63.81 -5.62 -38.44
CA VAL A 324 -64.87 -4.61 -38.26
C VAL A 324 -65.60 -4.34 -39.58
N GLU A 325 -64.88 -4.24 -40.69
CA GLU A 325 -65.45 -4.04 -42.02
C GLU A 325 -66.27 -5.25 -42.49
N VAL A 326 -65.76 -6.47 -42.32
CA VAL A 326 -66.49 -7.71 -42.62
C VAL A 326 -67.77 -7.77 -41.78
N SER A 327 -67.67 -7.52 -40.47
CA SER A 327 -68.81 -7.49 -39.55
C SER A 327 -69.86 -6.46 -39.98
N ARG A 328 -69.44 -5.30 -40.49
CA ARG A 328 -70.33 -4.25 -41.01
C ARG A 328 -71.08 -4.73 -42.25
N ILE A 329 -70.38 -5.34 -43.21
CA ILE A 329 -70.96 -5.90 -44.44
C ILE A 329 -71.95 -7.03 -44.10
N GLU A 330 -71.60 -7.91 -43.17
CA GLU A 330 -72.46 -9.01 -42.73
C GLU A 330 -73.75 -8.52 -42.08
N ARG A 331 -73.66 -7.54 -41.17
CA ARG A 331 -74.85 -6.91 -40.56
C ARG A 331 -75.73 -6.23 -41.61
N ALA A 332 -75.14 -5.52 -42.57
CA ALA A 332 -75.89 -4.91 -43.67
C ALA A 332 -76.60 -5.96 -44.53
N ARG A 333 -75.92 -7.06 -44.86
CA ARG A 333 -76.49 -8.18 -45.62
C ARG A 333 -77.62 -8.87 -44.85
N LYS A 334 -77.49 -9.05 -43.54
CA LYS A 334 -78.53 -9.64 -42.69
C LYS A 334 -79.80 -8.78 -42.69
N ARG A 335 -79.67 -7.47 -42.49
CA ARG A 335 -80.80 -6.52 -42.57
C ARG A 335 -81.46 -6.52 -43.95
N ALA A 336 -80.67 -6.54 -45.02
CA ALA A 336 -81.22 -6.60 -46.39
C ALA A 336 -82.04 -7.88 -46.64
N LYS A 337 -81.59 -9.03 -46.10
CA LYS A 337 -82.35 -10.29 -46.17
C LYS A 337 -83.65 -10.21 -45.38
N GLU A 338 -83.63 -9.64 -44.18
CA GLU A 338 -84.82 -9.43 -43.34
C GLU A 338 -85.86 -8.55 -44.06
N THR A 339 -85.43 -7.45 -44.70
CA THR A 339 -86.34 -6.57 -45.47
C THR A 339 -86.83 -7.16 -46.79
N SER A 340 -86.19 -8.23 -47.31
CA SER A 340 -86.58 -8.83 -48.59
C SER A 340 -87.69 -9.89 -48.49
N PHE A 341 -88.12 -10.21 -47.27
CA PHE A 341 -89.12 -11.25 -47.00
C PHE A 341 -90.49 -10.69 -46.57
N ASP A 342 -90.61 -9.37 -46.41
CA ASP A 342 -91.88 -8.62 -46.24
C ASP A 342 -92.41 -8.14 -47.60
#